data_AF-A0A943DCW4-F1
#
_entry.id   AF-A0A943DCW4-F1
#
_cell.length_a   1.000
_cell.length_b   1.000
_cell.length_c   1.000
_cell.angle_alpha   90.00
_cell.angle_beta   90.00
_cell.angle_gamma   90.00
#
_symmetry.space_group_name_H-M   'P 1'
#
loop_
_entity.id
_entity.type
_entity.pdbx_description
1 polymer ?
#
loop_
_entity_poly.entity_id
_entity_poly.type
_entity_poly.pdbx_seq_one_letter_code
_entity_poly.pdbx_strand_id
1 'polypeptide(L)'
;MGILSEIDMMNRDAEDDAFEVSSDSETVDSFSEEFDAAEAKRKAEWEAKQAHKKLREQQELDRLAAMSDDDVMQASMNRVSQDTERLTRRNMKLCVMEDVQTECLADPAFARLVMNPKKKMVNCFHYINRKAREYLEQEMKDNDEKPMGGGFGGDVPDELCYQWAREYFRDADAKEDAELEEKFISKTYTGKAPKAGKKEKPKKAAPKPAPKPADEEQLTFGDFSTEEAAG
;
A
#
# COMPACT_ATOMS: atom_id res chain seq x y z
N MET A 1 -14.90 -66.31 -67.19
CA MET A 1 -15.56 -64.98 -67.30
C MET A 1 -17.05 -65.24 -67.39
N GLY A 2 -17.93 -64.71 -66.56
CA GLY A 2 -17.82 -63.80 -65.42
C GLY A 2 -19.09 -64.02 -64.58
N ILE A 3 -18.98 -63.82 -63.27
CA ILE A 3 -20.04 -64.07 -62.31
C ILE A 3 -20.65 -62.76 -61.80
N LEU A 4 -21.97 -62.81 -61.68
CA LEU A 4 -22.90 -62.04 -60.83
C LEU A 4 -23.23 -60.56 -61.15
N SER A 5 -24.48 -60.35 -61.59
CA SER A 5 -25.38 -59.34 -60.99
C SER A 5 -25.70 -59.77 -59.54
N GLU A 6 -26.03 -58.94 -58.56
CA GLU A 6 -27.06 -57.90 -58.47
C GLU A 6 -26.91 -57.25 -57.06
N ILE A 7 -27.71 -56.22 -56.76
CA ILE A 7 -27.99 -55.65 -55.42
C ILE A 7 -27.16 -54.43 -54.94
N ASP A 8 -27.91 -53.35 -54.71
CA ASP A 8 -27.66 -52.14 -53.93
C ASP A 8 -26.82 -52.32 -52.66
N MET A 9 -25.93 -51.35 -52.39
CA MET A 9 -25.94 -50.68 -51.08
C MET A 9 -25.13 -49.39 -51.11
N MET A 10 -25.85 -48.29 -50.89
CA MET A 10 -25.37 -47.01 -50.39
C MET A 10 -24.21 -47.13 -49.40
N ASN A 11 -23.22 -46.25 -49.54
CA ASN A 11 -22.70 -45.36 -48.50
C ASN A 11 -21.58 -44.52 -49.14
N ARG A 12 -21.84 -43.26 -49.48
CA ARG A 12 -21.66 -42.05 -48.66
C ARG A 12 -20.17 -41.70 -48.46
N ASP A 13 -19.89 -40.41 -48.67
CA ASP A 13 -18.73 -39.65 -48.22
C ASP A 13 -17.50 -39.65 -49.16
N ALA A 14 -17.40 -38.59 -49.99
CA ALA A 14 -16.19 -37.86 -50.39
C ALA A 14 -16.49 -37.05 -51.68
N GLU A 15 -16.29 -35.76 -51.84
CA GLU A 15 -15.86 -34.60 -51.04
C GLU A 15 -16.50 -33.39 -51.75
N ASP A 16 -16.83 -32.34 -51.01
CA ASP A 16 -16.87 -30.93 -51.43
C ASP A 16 -17.76 -30.13 -50.45
N ASP A 17 -17.47 -30.25 -49.15
CA ASP A 17 -17.86 -29.22 -48.19
C ASP A 17 -16.76 -28.16 -48.22
N ALA A 18 -17.01 -27.11 -48.99
CA ALA A 18 -16.31 -25.85 -48.86
C ALA A 18 -16.54 -25.34 -47.43
N PHE A 19 -15.60 -25.60 -46.53
CA PHE A 19 -15.48 -24.85 -45.29
C PHE A 19 -15.07 -23.43 -45.65
N GLU A 20 -16.08 -22.59 -45.85
CA GLU A 20 -15.95 -21.15 -45.83
C GLU A 20 -15.41 -20.77 -44.44
N VAL A 21 -14.09 -20.62 -44.33
CA VAL A 21 -13.52 -19.84 -43.22
C VAL A 21 -13.86 -18.39 -43.54
N SER A 22 -15.10 -18.01 -43.21
CA SER A 22 -15.49 -16.61 -43.16
C SER A 22 -14.52 -15.97 -42.17
N SER A 23 -13.75 -15.02 -42.69
CA SER A 23 -12.78 -14.26 -41.95
C SER A 23 -13.51 -13.62 -40.77
N ASP A 24 -13.28 -14.17 -39.58
CA ASP A 24 -13.71 -13.66 -38.28
C ASP A 24 -12.95 -12.34 -37.97
N SER A 25 -12.75 -11.48 -38.97
CA SER A 25 -12.07 -10.18 -38.89
C SER A 25 -13.02 -9.10 -38.37
N GLU A 26 -14.31 -9.16 -38.74
CA GLU A 26 -15.32 -8.22 -38.26
C GLU A 26 -15.63 -8.38 -36.77
N THR A 27 -15.47 -9.60 -36.22
CA THR A 27 -15.71 -9.88 -34.79
C THR A 27 -14.53 -9.48 -33.90
N VAL A 28 -13.29 -9.49 -34.38
CA VAL A 28 -12.12 -8.98 -33.63
C VAL A 28 -12.09 -7.45 -33.62
N ASP A 29 -12.44 -6.79 -34.73
CA ASP A 29 -12.53 -5.33 -34.78
C ASP A 29 -13.67 -4.81 -33.91
N SER A 30 -14.86 -5.41 -33.99
CA SER A 30 -16.00 -5.05 -33.13
C SER A 30 -15.69 -5.24 -31.64
N PHE A 31 -14.96 -6.29 -31.26
CA PHE A 31 -14.58 -6.52 -29.86
C PHE A 31 -13.44 -5.60 -29.40
N SER A 32 -12.59 -5.10 -30.30
CA SER A 32 -11.58 -4.07 -30.01
C SER A 32 -12.23 -2.72 -29.74
N GLU A 33 -13.19 -2.32 -30.57
CA GLU A 33 -13.93 -1.06 -30.39
C GLU A 33 -14.75 -1.05 -29.09
N GLU A 34 -15.39 -2.17 -28.73
CA GLU A 34 -16.09 -2.32 -27.46
C GLU A 34 -15.14 -2.27 -26.25
N PHE A 35 -13.93 -2.80 -26.38
CA PHE A 35 -12.90 -2.73 -25.36
C PHE A 35 -12.38 -1.31 -25.17
N ASP A 36 -12.12 -0.60 -26.26
CA ASP A 36 -11.66 0.79 -26.25
C ASP A 36 -12.75 1.72 -25.68
N ALA A 37 -14.02 1.50 -26.02
CA ALA A 37 -15.15 2.23 -25.44
C ALA A 37 -15.32 1.92 -23.93
N ALA A 38 -15.10 0.67 -23.50
CA ALA A 38 -15.15 0.29 -22.09
C ALA A 38 -13.96 0.85 -21.29
N GLU A 39 -12.77 0.94 -21.90
CA GLU A 39 -11.60 1.56 -21.29
C GLU A 39 -11.75 3.09 -21.21
N ALA A 40 -12.30 3.73 -22.25
CA ALA A 40 -12.65 5.14 -22.25
C ALA A 40 -13.66 5.47 -21.13
N LYS A 41 -14.69 4.64 -20.94
CA LYS A 41 -15.62 4.79 -19.81
C LYS A 41 -14.93 4.62 -18.46
N ARG A 42 -14.07 3.62 -18.27
CA ARG A 42 -13.31 3.43 -17.01
C ARG A 42 -12.35 4.58 -16.72
N LYS A 43 -11.69 5.11 -17.76
CA LYS A 43 -10.82 6.28 -17.63
C LYS A 43 -11.64 7.51 -17.24
N ALA A 44 -12.77 7.75 -17.90
CA ALA A 44 -13.67 8.84 -17.57
C ALA A 44 -14.24 8.74 -16.14
N GLU A 45 -14.65 7.53 -15.70
CA GLU A 45 -15.09 7.28 -14.33
C GLU A 45 -13.97 7.50 -13.30
N TRP A 46 -12.75 7.08 -13.61
CA TRP A 46 -11.57 7.29 -12.76
C TRP A 46 -11.24 8.79 -12.65
N GLU A 47 -11.22 9.51 -13.77
CA GLU A 47 -11.00 10.96 -13.80
C GLU A 47 -12.11 11.72 -13.08
N ALA A 48 -13.38 11.33 -13.25
CA ALA A 48 -14.51 11.90 -12.53
C ALA A 48 -14.39 11.67 -11.02
N LYS A 49 -13.94 10.49 -10.59
CA LYS A 49 -13.69 10.17 -9.16
C LYS A 49 -12.57 11.03 -8.59
N GLN A 50 -11.48 11.25 -9.35
CA GLN A 50 -10.39 12.14 -8.94
C GLN A 50 -10.85 13.60 -8.86
N ALA A 51 -11.60 14.07 -9.86
CA ALA A 51 -12.15 15.43 -9.88
C ALA A 51 -13.10 15.66 -8.70
N HIS A 52 -13.99 14.70 -8.41
CA HIS A 52 -14.87 14.76 -7.25
C HIS A 52 -14.10 14.76 -5.92
N LYS A 53 -13.03 13.97 -5.80
CA LYS A 53 -12.16 13.97 -4.61
C LYS A 53 -11.52 15.35 -4.41
N LYS A 54 -10.90 15.91 -5.45
CA LYS A 54 -10.29 17.26 -5.43
C LYS A 54 -11.31 18.34 -5.10
N LEU A 55 -12.53 18.25 -5.63
CA LEU A 55 -13.60 19.19 -5.34
C LEU A 55 -13.99 19.15 -3.86
N ARG A 56 -14.15 17.95 -3.27
CA ARG A 56 -14.45 17.83 -1.83
C ARG A 56 -13.32 18.37 -0.96
N GLU A 57 -12.08 18.08 -1.30
CA GLU A 57 -10.92 18.62 -0.59
C GLU A 57 -10.90 20.15 -0.65
N GLN A 58 -11.17 20.73 -1.83
CA GLN A 58 -11.24 22.19 -1.98
C GLN A 58 -12.38 22.79 -1.16
N GLN A 59 -13.57 22.19 -1.18
CA GLN A 59 -14.70 22.65 -0.37
C GLN A 59 -14.41 22.64 1.13
N GLU A 60 -13.67 21.63 1.61
CA GLU A 60 -13.27 21.56 3.01
C GLU A 60 -12.22 22.61 3.36
N LEU A 61 -11.27 22.88 2.47
CA LEU A 61 -10.31 23.97 2.63
C LEU A 61 -11.01 25.35 2.61
N ASP A 62 -11.96 25.56 1.71
CA ASP A 62 -12.73 26.80 1.64
C ASP A 62 -13.58 26.99 2.91
N ARG A 63 -14.15 25.90 3.45
CA ARG A 63 -14.85 25.93 4.74
C ARG A 63 -13.93 26.32 5.89
N LEU A 64 -12.69 25.80 5.92
CA LEU A 64 -11.71 26.17 6.93
C LEU A 64 -11.23 27.61 6.78
N ALA A 65 -11.10 28.11 5.55
CA ALA A 65 -10.76 29.50 5.28
C ALA A 65 -11.87 30.47 5.68
N ALA A 66 -13.13 30.05 5.56
CA ALA A 66 -14.30 30.82 5.98
C ALA A 66 -14.56 30.78 7.50
N MET A 67 -13.95 29.84 8.22
CA MET A 67 -14.08 29.71 9.68
C MET A 67 -13.37 30.87 10.39
N SER A 68 -13.99 31.38 11.46
CA SER A 68 -13.40 32.45 12.26
C SER A 68 -12.13 31.97 12.97
N ASP A 69 -11.27 32.91 13.35
CA ASP A 69 -10.04 32.61 14.09
C ASP A 69 -10.35 31.86 15.40
N ASP A 70 -11.34 32.33 16.17
CA ASP A 70 -11.72 31.71 17.44
C ASP A 70 -12.29 30.29 17.25
N ASP A 71 -13.13 30.10 16.24
CA ASP A 71 -13.72 28.78 15.95
C ASP A 71 -12.65 27.78 15.49
N VAL A 72 -11.70 28.20 14.65
CA VAL A 72 -10.65 27.30 14.16
C VAL A 72 -9.67 26.92 15.25
N MET A 73 -9.35 27.84 16.16
CA MET A 73 -8.53 27.55 17.33
C MET A 73 -9.19 26.50 18.23
N GLN A 74 -10.48 26.62 18.53
CA GLN A 74 -11.17 25.62 19.35
C GLN A 74 -11.32 24.27 18.63
N ALA A 75 -11.64 24.30 17.34
CA ALA A 75 -11.79 23.09 16.54
C ALA A 75 -10.46 22.32 16.42
N SER A 76 -9.34 23.03 16.24
CA SER A 76 -8.01 22.41 16.14
C SER A 76 -7.60 21.74 17.45
N MET A 77 -7.84 22.39 18.59
CA MET A 77 -7.58 21.82 19.92
C MET A 77 -8.30 20.48 20.11
N ASN A 78 -9.60 20.45 19.81
CA ASN A 78 -10.43 19.25 19.94
C ASN A 78 -9.99 18.14 18.98
N ARG A 79 -9.66 18.50 17.74
CA ARG A 79 -9.16 17.53 16.75
C ARG A 79 -7.85 16.90 17.20
N VAL A 80 -6.88 17.72 17.63
CA VAL A 80 -5.56 17.25 18.07
C VAL A 80 -5.68 16.33 19.29
N SER A 81 -6.58 16.62 20.24
CA SER A 81 -6.91 15.72 21.34
C SER A 81 -7.43 14.37 20.85
N GLN A 82 -8.48 14.38 20.01
CA GLN A 82 -9.11 13.16 19.50
C GLN A 82 -8.14 12.31 18.68
N ASP A 83 -7.34 12.95 17.82
CA ASP A 83 -6.35 12.26 17.02
C ASP A 83 -5.25 11.66 17.89
N THR A 84 -4.94 12.27 19.04
CA THR A 84 -3.93 11.78 20.00
C THR A 84 -4.42 10.59 20.84
N GLU A 85 -5.71 10.56 21.17
CA GLU A 85 -6.35 9.42 21.83
C GLU A 85 -6.30 8.15 20.96
N ARG A 86 -6.42 8.30 19.64
CA ARG A 86 -6.33 7.19 18.68
C ARG A 86 -4.92 6.59 18.56
N LEU A 87 -3.91 7.19 19.19
CA LEU A 87 -2.51 6.78 19.09
C LEU A 87 -2.15 5.79 20.19
N THR A 88 -1.96 4.52 19.83
CA THR A 88 -1.73 3.42 20.77
C THR A 88 -0.27 3.15 21.12
N ARG A 89 0.71 3.69 20.37
CA ARG A 89 2.16 3.42 20.57
C ARG A 89 3.05 4.62 20.28
N ARG A 90 3.02 5.67 21.10
CA ARG A 90 3.91 6.83 20.91
C ARG A 90 4.47 7.34 22.21
N ASN A 91 5.78 7.18 22.36
CA ASN A 91 6.55 7.87 23.37
C ASN A 91 6.43 9.39 23.13
N MET A 92 6.41 10.21 24.18
CA MET A 92 6.27 11.68 24.11
C MET A 92 4.98 12.22 23.48
N LYS A 93 3.93 11.41 23.30
CA LYS A 93 2.74 11.85 22.56
C LYS A 93 1.98 13.01 23.19
N LEU A 94 1.94 13.05 24.52
CA LEU A 94 1.18 14.09 25.24
C LEU A 94 1.88 15.43 25.14
N CYS A 95 3.21 15.45 25.22
CA CYS A 95 3.98 16.69 25.17
C CYS A 95 3.96 17.30 23.76
N VAL A 96 4.09 16.48 22.71
CA VAL A 96 3.97 16.97 21.32
C VAL A 96 2.55 17.47 21.03
N MET A 97 1.53 16.80 21.58
CA MET A 97 0.14 17.24 21.46
C MET A 97 -0.07 18.60 22.14
N GLU A 98 0.40 18.75 23.39
CA GLU A 98 0.28 19.99 24.17
C GLU A 98 1.00 21.17 23.50
N ASP A 99 2.18 20.94 22.91
CA ASP A 99 2.91 21.94 22.13
C ASP A 99 2.11 22.39 20.89
N VAL A 100 1.62 21.45 20.09
CA VAL A 100 0.81 21.74 18.89
C VAL A 100 -0.48 22.48 19.27
N GLN A 101 -1.09 22.10 20.40
CA GLN A 101 -2.27 22.77 20.95
C GLN A 101 -1.95 24.22 21.37
N THR A 102 -0.85 24.42 22.07
CA THR A 102 -0.39 25.75 22.49
C THR A 102 -0.11 26.64 21.27
N GLU A 103 0.55 26.10 20.25
CA GLU A 103 0.80 26.83 19.00
C GLU A 103 -0.51 27.16 18.26
N CYS A 104 -1.50 26.26 18.28
CA CYS A 104 -2.82 26.55 17.71
C CYS A 104 -3.52 27.73 18.40
N LEU A 105 -3.33 27.91 19.71
CA LEU A 105 -3.87 29.05 20.46
C LEU A 105 -3.07 30.34 20.22
N ALA A 106 -1.79 30.22 19.91
CA ALA A 106 -0.92 31.36 19.63
C ALA A 106 -1.08 31.90 18.20
N ASP A 107 -1.30 31.02 17.22
CA ASP A 107 -1.40 31.37 15.80
C ASP A 107 -2.63 30.72 15.13
N PRO A 108 -3.69 31.51 14.84
CA PRO A 108 -4.85 31.05 14.08
C PRO A 108 -4.53 30.57 12.67
N ALA A 109 -3.43 31.03 12.05
CA ALA A 109 -2.99 30.52 10.75
C ALA A 109 -2.45 29.09 10.89
N PHE A 110 -1.66 28.81 11.93
CA PHE A 110 -1.22 27.45 12.26
C PHE A 110 -2.41 26.53 12.59
N ALA A 111 -3.41 27.01 13.34
CA ALA A 111 -4.62 26.22 13.61
C ALA A 111 -5.34 25.77 12.32
N ARG A 112 -5.41 26.64 11.30
CA ARG A 112 -5.96 26.28 9.97
C ARG A 112 -5.14 25.19 9.28
N LEU A 113 -3.82 25.23 9.41
CA LEU A 113 -2.94 24.21 8.84
C LEU A 113 -3.12 22.86 9.54
N VAL A 114 -3.22 22.84 10.87
CA VAL A 114 -3.52 21.64 11.66
C VAL A 114 -4.87 21.04 11.28
N MET A 115 -5.84 21.90 10.97
CA MET A 115 -7.18 21.48 10.53
C MET A 115 -7.25 21.00 9.08
N ASN A 116 -6.17 21.09 8.29
CA ASN A 116 -6.17 20.62 6.91
C ASN A 116 -6.50 19.12 6.84
N PRO A 117 -7.42 18.66 5.97
CA PRO A 117 -7.79 17.25 5.85
C PRO A 117 -6.62 16.33 5.45
N LYS A 118 -5.60 16.88 4.77
CA LYS A 118 -4.39 16.11 4.40
C LYS A 118 -3.48 15.85 5.60
N LYS A 119 -3.52 16.72 6.61
CA LYS A 119 -2.67 16.63 7.80
C LYS A 119 -3.27 15.70 8.84
N LYS A 120 -2.50 14.68 9.23
CA LYS A 120 -2.90 13.73 10.28
C LYS A 120 -1.89 13.72 11.42
N MET A 121 -2.36 13.66 12.67
CA MET A 121 -1.45 13.55 13.80
C MET A 121 -0.61 12.26 13.73
N VAL A 122 -1.15 11.19 13.14
CA VAL A 122 -0.40 9.96 12.86
C VAL A 122 0.86 10.20 12.05
N ASN A 123 0.72 10.96 10.97
CA ASN A 123 1.79 11.28 10.05
C ASN A 123 2.79 12.27 10.67
N CYS A 124 2.35 13.18 11.53
CA CYS A 124 3.22 14.04 12.32
C CYS A 124 4.26 13.23 13.11
N PHE A 125 3.82 12.19 13.83
CA PHE A 125 4.78 11.34 14.56
C PHE A 125 5.63 10.46 13.65
N HIS A 126 5.15 10.07 12.46
CA HIS A 126 6.01 9.42 11.47
C HIS A 126 7.11 10.37 10.98
N TYR A 127 6.77 11.64 10.77
CA TYR A 127 7.71 12.70 10.41
C TYR A 127 8.75 12.92 11.51
N ILE A 128 8.32 13.08 12.77
CA ILE A 128 9.22 13.21 13.93
C ILE A 128 10.15 12.01 14.02
N ASN A 129 9.64 10.78 13.88
CA ASN A 129 10.48 9.57 13.93
C ASN A 129 11.48 9.50 12.77
N ARG A 130 11.14 10.00 11.58
CA ARG A 130 12.07 10.08 10.45
C ARG A 130 13.18 11.09 10.75
N LYS A 131 12.82 12.30 11.18
CA LYS A 131 13.77 13.36 11.56
C LYS A 131 14.66 12.95 12.73
N ALA A 132 14.10 12.25 13.72
CA ALA A 132 14.85 11.69 14.85
C ALA A 132 15.94 10.72 14.38
N ARG A 133 15.63 9.83 13.43
CA ARG A 133 16.64 8.94 12.84
C ARG A 133 17.70 9.70 12.06
N GLU A 134 17.30 10.69 11.26
CA GLU A 134 18.23 11.55 10.51
C GLU A 134 19.17 12.32 11.45
N TYR A 135 18.63 12.86 12.55
CA TYR A 135 19.41 13.56 13.59
C TYR A 135 20.41 12.63 14.25
N LEU A 136 19.96 11.46 14.71
CA LEU A 136 20.86 10.49 15.36
C LEU A 136 21.92 9.95 14.40
N GLU A 137 21.58 9.71 13.14
CA GLU A 137 22.53 9.30 12.11
C GLU A 137 23.59 10.38 11.86
N GLN A 138 23.18 11.66 11.85
CA GLN A 138 24.09 12.79 11.71
C GLN A 138 25.01 12.96 12.92
N GLU A 139 24.49 12.85 14.15
CA GLU A 139 25.30 12.86 15.38
C GLU A 139 26.34 11.74 15.39
N MET A 140 25.98 10.52 14.95
CA MET A 140 26.94 9.43 14.84
C MET A 140 28.03 9.71 13.79
N LYS A 141 27.65 10.33 12.68
CA LYS A 141 28.58 10.73 11.62
C LYS A 141 29.54 11.82 12.08
N ASP A 142 29.05 12.80 12.84
CA ASP A 142 29.86 13.91 13.34
C ASP A 142 30.82 13.48 14.46
N ASN A 143 30.48 12.42 15.20
CA ASN A 143 31.32 11.81 16.23
C ASN A 143 32.22 10.67 15.73
N ASP A 144 32.22 10.36 14.42
CA ASP A 144 32.93 9.22 13.81
C ASP A 144 32.60 7.84 14.44
N GLU A 145 31.38 7.69 14.99
CA GLU A 145 30.92 6.47 15.66
C GLU A 145 30.23 5.52 14.69
N LYS A 146 30.56 4.22 14.77
CA LYS A 146 29.92 3.20 13.93
C LYS A 146 28.61 2.74 14.55
N PRO A 147 27.52 2.58 13.77
CA PRO A 147 26.26 2.02 14.27
C PRO A 147 26.49 0.62 14.83
N MET A 148 26.41 0.49 16.16
CA MET A 148 26.50 -0.82 16.83
C MET A 148 25.13 -1.48 16.89
N GLY A 149 25.05 -2.74 16.49
CA GLY A 149 23.87 -3.60 16.73
C GLY A 149 22.58 -3.21 16.01
N GLY A 150 22.64 -2.38 14.95
CA GLY A 150 21.47 -2.01 14.16
C GLY A 150 20.52 -1.00 14.80
N GLY A 151 20.93 -0.36 15.91
CA GLY A 151 20.22 0.72 16.57
C GLY A 151 21.05 2.00 16.61
N PHE A 152 20.39 3.14 16.38
CA PHE A 152 20.97 4.46 16.66
C PHE A 152 20.82 4.73 18.16
N GLY A 153 21.93 4.81 18.89
CA GLY A 153 21.95 5.07 20.32
C GLY A 153 22.19 6.54 20.59
N GLY A 154 21.14 7.29 20.89
CA GLY A 154 21.24 8.69 21.30
C GLY A 154 19.87 9.24 21.69
N ASP A 155 19.88 10.30 22.48
CA ASP A 155 18.66 11.00 22.91
C ASP A 155 18.34 12.14 21.95
N VAL A 156 17.05 12.32 21.66
CA VAL A 156 16.59 13.42 20.82
C VAL A 156 15.96 14.46 21.73
N PRO A 157 16.51 15.69 21.80
CA PRO A 157 15.93 16.76 22.60
C PRO A 157 14.44 16.99 22.29
N ASP A 158 13.63 17.10 23.34
CA ASP A 158 12.19 17.34 23.24
C ASP A 158 11.85 18.56 22.38
N GLU A 159 12.63 19.64 22.52
CA GLU A 159 12.43 20.88 21.77
C GLU A 159 12.59 20.68 20.25
N LEU A 160 13.48 19.78 19.81
CA LEU A 160 13.58 19.43 18.38
C LEU A 160 12.35 18.64 17.92
N CYS A 161 11.82 17.75 18.76
CA CYS A 161 10.59 17.01 18.45
C CYS A 161 9.40 17.97 18.26
N TYR A 162 9.28 19.00 19.11
CA TYR A 162 8.26 20.03 18.99
C TYR A 162 8.43 20.86 17.71
N GLN A 163 9.66 21.27 17.40
CA GLN A 163 9.96 21.99 16.15
C GLN A 163 9.58 21.17 14.92
N TRP A 164 9.93 19.89 14.86
CA TRP A 164 9.56 19.03 13.74
C TRP A 164 8.06 18.79 13.65
N ALA A 165 7.35 18.75 14.78
CA ALA A 165 5.90 18.68 14.79
C ALA A 165 5.28 19.93 14.12
N ARG A 166 5.73 21.12 14.51
CA ARG A 166 5.30 22.40 13.92
C ARG A 166 5.69 22.50 12.44
N GLU A 167 6.92 22.09 12.09
CA GLU A 167 7.43 22.03 10.71
C GLU A 167 6.53 21.14 9.84
N TYR A 168 6.17 19.96 10.33
CA TYR A 168 5.29 19.03 9.61
C TYR A 168 3.93 19.66 9.26
N PHE A 169 3.30 20.39 10.19
CA PHE A 169 2.01 21.04 9.90
C PHE A 169 2.16 22.24 8.97
N ARG A 170 3.31 22.93 9.01
CA ARG A 170 3.63 24.06 8.12
C ARG A 170 4.02 23.63 6.71
N ASP A 171 4.59 22.43 6.56
CA ASP A 171 5.00 21.87 5.28
C ASP A 171 3.80 21.30 4.52
N ALA A 172 3.30 21.99 3.49
CA ALA A 172 2.16 21.52 2.69
C ALA A 172 2.43 20.20 1.93
N ASP A 173 3.71 19.87 1.68
CA ASP A 173 4.15 18.77 0.81
C ASP A 173 4.91 17.67 1.58
N ALA A 174 4.67 17.56 2.89
CA ALA A 174 5.27 16.51 3.72
C ALA A 174 5.05 15.12 3.09
N LYS A 175 6.15 14.36 2.96
CA LYS A 175 6.16 13.04 2.29
C LYS A 175 5.21 12.04 2.94
N GLU A 176 4.94 12.23 4.22
CA GLU A 176 4.08 11.41 5.07
C GLU A 176 2.59 11.60 4.73
N ASP A 177 2.23 12.74 4.12
CA ASP A 177 0.86 13.05 3.67
C ASP A 177 0.63 12.73 2.20
N ALA A 178 1.67 12.32 1.47
CA ALA A 178 1.53 11.83 0.11
C ALA A 178 0.70 10.53 0.13
N GLU A 179 -0.59 10.65 -0.13
CA GLU A 179 -1.42 9.49 -0.44
C GLU A 179 -0.85 8.84 -1.70
N LEU A 180 -0.60 7.53 -1.65
CA LEU A 180 -0.26 6.74 -2.83
C LEU A 180 -1.44 6.84 -3.80
N GLU A 181 -1.40 7.84 -4.69
CA GLU A 181 -2.42 8.00 -5.70
C GLU A 181 -2.53 6.69 -6.48
N GLU A 182 -3.73 6.10 -6.47
CA GLU A 182 -4.06 4.93 -7.27
C GLU A 182 -3.87 5.28 -8.75
N LYS A 183 -2.66 5.04 -9.27
CA LYS A 183 -2.36 5.21 -10.69
C LYS A 183 -3.30 4.31 -11.47
N PHE A 184 -4.01 4.89 -12.44
CA PHE A 184 -4.93 4.14 -13.30
C PHE A 184 -4.17 2.98 -13.97
N ILE A 185 -4.55 1.74 -13.64
CA ILE A 185 -4.01 0.54 -14.27
C ILE A 185 -4.90 0.25 -15.49
N SER A 186 -4.42 0.61 -16.68
CA SER A 186 -5.03 0.20 -17.95
C SER A 186 -5.12 -1.32 -18.00
N LYS A 187 -6.26 -1.85 -18.43
CA LYS A 187 -6.39 -3.30 -18.57
C LYS A 187 -5.76 -3.67 -19.90
N THR A 188 -4.69 -4.47 -19.92
CA THR A 188 -4.09 -4.93 -21.18
C THR A 188 -5.01 -5.97 -21.82
N TYR A 189 -5.25 -5.88 -23.13
CA TYR A 189 -6.01 -6.87 -23.89
C TYR A 189 -5.23 -8.20 -23.96
N THR A 190 -5.64 -9.20 -23.17
CA THR A 190 -5.19 -10.57 -23.36
C THR A 190 -6.11 -11.24 -24.37
N GLY A 191 -5.87 -10.99 -25.66
CA GLY A 191 -6.50 -11.76 -26.73
C GLY A 191 -6.26 -13.25 -26.47
N LYS A 192 -7.31 -14.07 -26.59
CA LYS A 192 -7.21 -15.52 -26.45
C LYS A 192 -6.09 -16.02 -27.38
N ALA A 193 -4.96 -16.44 -26.81
CA ALA A 193 -3.99 -17.23 -27.56
C ALA A 193 -4.72 -18.46 -28.14
N PRO A 194 -4.58 -18.77 -29.45
CA PRO A 194 -5.18 -19.96 -30.00
C PRO A 194 -4.57 -21.17 -29.30
N LYS A 195 -5.42 -22.07 -28.81
CA LYS A 195 -4.97 -23.34 -28.23
C LYS A 195 -4.31 -24.18 -29.33
N ALA A 196 -2.99 -24.06 -29.48
CA ALA A 196 -2.19 -25.00 -30.25
C ALA A 196 -2.23 -26.37 -29.55
N GLY A 197 -2.69 -27.37 -30.29
CA GLY A 197 -2.93 -28.72 -29.81
C GLY A 197 -1.67 -29.48 -29.37
N LYS A 198 -1.89 -30.32 -28.35
CA LYS A 198 -1.38 -31.70 -28.17
C LYS A 198 -0.07 -32.06 -28.91
N LYS A 199 1.03 -32.19 -28.16
CA LYS A 199 2.05 -33.22 -28.40
C LYS A 199 2.18 -34.11 -27.17
N GLU A 200 2.25 -35.41 -27.45
CA GLU A 200 2.19 -36.54 -26.53
C GLU A 200 3.32 -36.59 -25.50
N LYS A 201 3.00 -37.16 -24.32
CA LYS A 201 3.95 -37.58 -23.28
C LYS A 201 4.73 -38.82 -23.70
N PRO A 202 5.95 -39.01 -23.15
CA PRO A 202 6.24 -40.30 -22.52
C PRO A 202 6.49 -40.22 -21.00
N LYS A 203 5.81 -41.16 -20.33
CA LYS A 203 5.81 -41.67 -18.94
C LYS A 203 7.16 -41.67 -18.18
N LYS A 204 7.19 -41.22 -16.91
CA LYS A 204 7.17 -42.00 -15.62
C LYS A 204 8.63 -42.19 -15.10
N ALA A 205 8.99 -41.92 -13.85
CA ALA A 205 8.46 -42.46 -12.60
C ALA A 205 8.92 -41.65 -11.37
N ALA A 206 8.12 -41.66 -10.31
CA ALA A 206 8.57 -41.48 -8.93
C ALA A 206 8.37 -42.82 -8.19
N PRO A 207 9.24 -43.13 -7.21
CA PRO A 207 8.71 -43.39 -5.86
C PRO A 207 9.56 -42.77 -4.72
N LYS A 208 8.88 -42.36 -3.64
CA LYS A 208 9.37 -42.04 -2.27
C LYS A 208 9.73 -43.36 -1.51
N PRO A 209 10.20 -43.46 -0.22
CA PRO A 209 10.40 -42.49 0.89
C PRO A 209 11.71 -42.69 1.78
N ALA A 210 11.78 -41.99 2.94
CA ALA A 210 12.88 -41.70 3.91
C ALA A 210 13.50 -42.88 4.74
N PRO A 211 14.58 -42.69 5.56
CA PRO A 211 14.47 -42.24 6.98
C PRO A 211 15.68 -41.45 7.61
N LYS A 212 15.48 -40.87 8.82
CA LYS A 212 16.44 -40.16 9.74
C LYS A 212 17.30 -41.16 10.57
N PRO A 213 18.36 -40.76 11.31
CA PRO A 213 18.24 -40.32 12.74
C PRO A 213 19.21 -39.16 13.12
N ALA A 214 18.85 -38.22 14.01
CA ALA A 214 19.00 -38.19 15.48
C ALA A 214 20.46 -38.19 15.97
N ASP A 215 20.88 -37.09 16.63
CA ASP A 215 21.64 -37.21 17.88
C ASP A 215 21.23 -36.09 18.85
N GLU A 216 20.91 -36.54 20.05
CA GLU A 216 20.69 -35.75 21.26
C GLU A 216 22.05 -35.45 21.85
N GLU A 217 22.26 -34.30 22.49
CA GLU A 217 22.99 -34.34 23.76
C GLU A 217 22.63 -33.15 24.65
N GLN A 218 22.01 -33.53 25.77
CA GLN A 218 21.82 -32.75 26.96
C GLN A 218 23.18 -32.31 27.52
N LEU A 219 23.29 -31.05 27.95
CA LEU A 219 24.18 -30.69 29.05
C LEU A 219 23.41 -29.90 30.10
N THR A 220 22.98 -30.67 31.08
CA THR A 220 22.57 -30.31 32.44
C THR A 220 23.82 -30.05 33.27
N PHE A 221 23.97 -28.86 33.88
CA PHE A 221 24.69 -28.61 35.15
C PHE A 221 24.54 -27.11 35.50
N GLY A 222 24.19 -26.65 36.70
CA GLY A 222 23.88 -27.32 37.95
C GLY A 222 23.15 -26.34 38.88
N ASP A 223 22.23 -26.92 39.65
CA ASP A 223 21.71 -26.40 40.91
C ASP A 223 22.83 -26.53 41.98
N PHE A 224 23.15 -25.48 42.75
CA PHE A 224 23.36 -25.58 44.21
C PHE A 224 23.65 -24.22 44.91
N SER A 225 23.00 -24.06 46.07
CA SER A 225 23.37 -23.31 47.29
C SER A 225 23.02 -21.81 47.42
N THR A 226 21.99 -21.46 48.23
CA THR A 226 22.00 -21.08 49.69
C THR A 226 22.65 -19.71 49.94
N GLU A 227 22.13 -18.76 50.73
CA GLU A 227 21.24 -18.78 51.90
C GLU A 227 20.77 -17.32 52.19
N GLU A 228 19.58 -17.20 52.80
CA GLU A 228 19.18 -16.31 53.90
C GLU A 228 19.67 -14.83 54.01
N ALA A 229 18.73 -13.86 54.12
CA ALA A 229 18.54 -13.04 55.33
C ALA A 229 17.42 -11.97 55.22
N ALA A 230 16.54 -12.01 56.23
CA ALA A 230 15.81 -10.92 56.90
C ALA A 230 14.71 -10.10 56.19
N GLY A 231 13.51 -10.15 56.78
CA GLY A 231 12.39 -9.23 56.55
C GLY A 231 11.07 -9.77 57.10
#